data_AF-A0A929CNW1-F1
#
_entry.id   AF-A0A929CNW1-F1
#
_cell.length_a   1.000
_cell.length_b   1.000
_cell.length_c   1.000
_cell.angle_alpha   90.00
_cell.angle_beta   90.00
_cell.angle_gamma   90.00
#
_symmetry.space_group_name_H-M   'P 1'
#
loop_
_entity.id
_entity.type
_entity.pdbx_description
1 polymer ?
#
loop_
_entity_poly.entity_id
_entity_poly.type
_entity_poly.pdbx_seq_one_letter_code
_entity_poly.pdbx_strand_id
1 'polypeptide(L)' 'MKTNTVKELLKQTTLQDVEIKGWVRTFRANRFIALNDGSTINNIQCVIDFENT' A
#
# COMPACT_ATOMS: atom_id res chain seq x y z
N MET A 1 0.26 -3.12 -18.71
CA MET A 1 -0.38 -2.28 -17.68
C MET A 1 0.71 -1.67 -16.82
N LYS A 2 0.67 -0.35 -16.58
CA LYS A 2 1.68 0.35 -15.77
C LYS A 2 1.32 0.17 -14.30
N THR A 3 2.18 -0.47 -13.52
CA THR A 3 2.01 -0.63 -12.07
C THR A 3 2.48 0.63 -11.36
N ASN A 4 1.69 1.17 -10.44
CA ASN A 4 2.10 2.31 -9.62
C ASN A 4 3.13 1.86 -8.59
N THR A 5 4.12 2.72 -8.31
CA THR A 5 5.10 2.48 -7.25
C THR A 5 4.68 3.13 -5.92
N VAL A 6 5.18 2.62 -4.80
CA VAL A 6 4.97 3.24 -3.47
C VAL A 6 5.44 4.69 -3.46
N LYS A 7 6.59 4.98 -4.09
CA LYS A 7 7.15 6.33 -4.18
C LYS A 7 6.23 7.31 -4.91
N GLU A 8 5.53 6.87 -5.95
CA GLU A 8 4.57 7.70 -6.69
C GLU A 8 3.29 7.91 -5.88
N LEU A 9 2.74 6.83 -5.32
CA LEU A 9 1.48 6.87 -4.56
C LEU A 9 1.58 7.72 -3.29
N LEU A 10 2.74 7.74 -2.62
CA LEU A 10 2.98 8.61 -1.47
C LEU A 10 2.96 10.11 -1.81
N LYS A 11 3.08 10.48 -3.09
CA LYS A 11 2.99 11.88 -3.54
C LYS A 11 1.60 12.24 -4.06
N GLN A 12 0.72 11.26 -4.23
CA GLN A 12 -0.58 11.46 -4.84
C GLN A 12 -1.60 11.91 -3.78
N THR A 13 -2.48 12.84 -4.16
CA THR A 13 -3.52 13.39 -3.28
C THR A 13 -4.93 12.99 -3.68
N THR A 14 -5.10 12.33 -4.82
CA THR A 14 -6.40 11.87 -5.32
C THR A 14 -6.76 10.51 -4.74
N LEU A 15 -8.00 10.38 -4.27
CA LEU A 15 -8.61 9.11 -3.89
C LEU A 15 -9.08 8.40 -5.16
N GLN A 16 -8.37 7.36 -5.56
CA GLN A 16 -8.72 6.53 -6.70
C GLN A 16 -8.31 5.08 -6.43
N ASP A 17 -8.96 4.15 -7.11
CA ASP A 17 -8.54 2.75 -7.08
C ASP A 17 -7.19 2.59 -7.79
N VAL A 18 -6.27 1.88 -7.13
CA VAL A 18 -4.91 1.66 -7.63
C VAL A 18 -4.50 0.20 -7.46
N GLU A 19 -3.79 -0.33 -8.45
CA GLU A 19 -3.06 -1.58 -8.32
C GLU A 19 -1.59 -1.28 -7.96
N ILE A 20 -1.11 -1.92 -6.89
CA ILE A 20 0.28 -1.84 -6.42
C ILE A 20 0.81 -3.25 -6.13
N LYS A 21 2.10 -3.47 -6.37
CA LYS A 21 2.79 -4.73 -6.06
C LYS A 21 3.97 -4.43 -5.15
N GLY A 22 4.18 -5.27 -4.14
CA GLY A 22 5.29 -5.12 -3.20
C GLY A 22 5.35 -6.28 -2.21
N TRP A 23 6.29 -6.18 -1.28
CA TRP A 23 6.48 -7.14 -0.20
C TRP A 23 5.94 -6.59 1.11
N VAL A 24 5.25 -7.45 1.86
CA VAL A 24 4.77 -7.13 3.21
C VAL A 24 5.98 -6.99 4.13
N ARG A 25 6.12 -5.82 4.75
CA ARG A 25 7.16 -5.56 5.77
C ARG A 25 6.66 -5.91 7.17
N THR A 26 5.41 -5.56 7.46
CA THR A 26 4.74 -5.91 8.73
C THR A 26 3.24 -6.08 8.50
N PHE A 27 2.63 -6.99 9.25
CA PHE A 27 1.18 -7.10 9.38
C PHE A 27 0.82 -7.04 10.87
N ARG A 28 0.01 -6.06 11.26
CA ARG A 28 -0.31 -5.79 12.68
C ARG A 28 -1.81 -5.71 12.93
N ALA A 29 -2.21 -6.17 14.12
CA ALA A 29 -3.58 -6.15 14.62
C ALA A 29 -4.61 -6.74 13.66
N ASN A 30 -4.21 -7.74 12.85
CA ASN A 30 -5.02 -8.34 11.80
C ASN A 30 -5.75 -7.28 10.95
N ARG A 31 -5.10 -6.16 10.62
CA ARG A 31 -5.76 -5.02 9.95
C ARG A 31 -4.80 -4.18 9.11
N PHE A 32 -3.62 -3.88 9.62
CA PHE A 32 -2.71 -2.93 8.98
C PHE A 32 -1.52 -3.65 8.35
N ILE A 33 -1.37 -3.50 7.04
CA ILE A 33 -0.21 -3.98 6.28
C ILE A 33 0.70 -2.77 5.98
N ALA A 34 1.97 -2.87 6.32
CA ALA A 34 3.00 -1.98 5.75
C ALA A 34 3.59 -2.67 4.52
N LEU A 35 3.35 -2.10 3.34
CA LEU A 35 3.80 -2.63 2.05
C LEU A 35 4.97 -1.77 1.52
N ASN A 36 5.98 -2.43 0.96
CA ASN A 36 7.12 -1.76 0.32
C ASN A 36 7.49 -2.46 -0.99
N ASP A 37 7.80 -1.68 -2.03
CA ASP A 37 8.14 -2.17 -3.37
C ASP A 37 9.61 -1.88 -3.76
N GLY A 38 10.42 -1.36 -2.84
CA GLY A 38 11.81 -0.97 -3.08
C GLY A 38 12.00 0.38 -3.78
N SER A 39 10.93 1.06 -4.22
CA SER A 39 11.03 2.37 -4.89
C SER A 39 11.42 3.52 -3.95
N THR A 40 11.21 3.34 -2.65
CA THR A 40 11.53 4.29 -1.58
C THR A 40 11.76 3.57 -0.24
N ILE A 41 12.43 4.24 0.70
CA ILE A 41 12.62 3.75 2.07
C ILE A 41 11.30 3.71 2.87
N ASN A 42 10.32 4.52 2.46
CA ASN A 42 9.03 4.63 3.13
C ASN A 42 8.11 3.45 2.77
N ASN A 43 7.23 3.07 3.70
CA ASN A 43 6.19 2.08 3.46
C ASN A 43 4.85 2.78 3.19
N ILE A 44 3.99 2.16 2.38
CA ILE A 44 2.58 2.54 2.30
C ILE A 44 1.76 1.68 3.28
N GLN A 45 0.81 2.28 3.97
CA GLN A 45 -0.06 1.56 4.89
C GLN A 45 -1.36 1.16 4.19
N CYS A 46 -1.60 -0.15 4.04
CA CYS A 46 -2.87 -0.69 3.59
C CYS A 46 -3.71 -1.06 4.81
N VAL A 47 -4.96 -0.63 4.83
CA VAL A 47 -5.94 -0.97 5.88
C VAL A 47 -6.89 -2.00 5.29
N ILE A 48 -6.99 -3.16 5.92
CA ILE A 48 -7.96 -4.20 5.57
C ILE A 48 -9.18 -4.04 6.47
N ASP A 49 -10.34 -3.84 5.87
CA ASP A 49 -11.61 -3.93 6.57
C ASP A 49 -12.13 -5.37 6.51
N PHE A 50 -12.32 -5.99 7.67
CA PHE A 50 -12.85 -7.35 7.79
C PHE A 50 -14.36 -7.37 8.06
N GLU A 51 -14.95 -6.24 8.45
CA GLU A 51 -16.35 -6.18 8.89
C GLU A 51 -17.31 -6.01 7.70
N ASN A 52 -16.81 -5.57 6.54
CA ASN A 52 -17.60 -5.28 5.35
C ASN A 52 -17.19 -6.15 4.14
N THR A 53 -17.23 -7.49 4.30
CA THR A 53 -17.00 -8.43 3.18
C THR A 53 -18.31 -8.80 2.49
#